data_AF-A0A3B8JQ24-F1
#
_entry.id   AF-A0A3B8JQ24-F1
#
_cell.length_a   1.000
_cell.length_b   1.000
_cell.length_c   1.000
_cell.angle_alpha   90.00
_cell.angle_beta   90.00
_cell.angle_gamma   90.00
#
_symmetry.space_group_name_H-M   'P 1'
#
loop_
_entity.id
_entity.type
_entity.pdbx_description
1 polymer ?
#
loop_
_entity_poly.entity_id
_entity_poly.type
_entity_poly.pdbx_seq_one_letter_code
_entity_poly.pdbx_strand_id
1 'polypeptide(L)'
;VILTTIFPIGPVPLTRQPFWSPDIAKAVSEVNAYLYSLKAKNVLILDSYSLLAQNGQVQSKYVYDTLHINERGYKELNQELTKVLSTWLKEYWRDY
;
A
#
# COMPACT_ATOMS: atom_id res chain seq x y z
N VAL A 1 1.87 8.90 13.80
CA VAL A 1 2.24 7.61 13.16
C VAL A 1 1.56 7.53 11.80
N ILE A 2 2.24 6.99 10.78
CA ILE A 2 1.65 6.75 9.46
C ILE A 2 1.63 5.24 9.24
N LEU A 3 0.45 4.69 8.94
CA LEU A 3 0.28 3.30 8.54
C LEU A 3 0.03 3.25 7.03
N THR A 4 0.65 2.31 6.34
CA THR A 4 0.35 2.05 4.92
C THR A 4 -0.56 0.84 4.82
N THR A 5 -1.56 0.88 3.93
CA THR A 5 -2.22 -0.38 3.52
C THR A 5 -1.21 -1.30 2.84
N ILE A 6 -1.52 -2.60 2.79
CA ILE A 6 -0.77 -3.60 2.03
C ILE A 6 -1.27 -3.53 0.58
N PHE A 7 -0.41 -3.19 -0.38
CA PHE A 7 -0.75 -3.32 -1.80
C PHE A 7 -0.78 -4.81 -2.20
N PRO A 8 -1.55 -5.19 -3.25
CA PRO A 8 -1.68 -6.59 -3.63
C PRO A 8 -0.36 -7.16 -4.20
N ILE A 9 -0.34 -8.44 -4.52
CA ILE A 9 0.80 -9.07 -5.20
C ILE A 9 0.86 -8.71 -6.70
N GLY A 10 2.02 -8.91 -7.29
CA GLY A 10 2.19 -9.06 -8.74
C GLY A 10 1.82 -10.48 -9.22
N PRO A 11 2.06 -10.80 -10.50
CA PRO A 11 1.77 -12.11 -11.06
C PRO A 11 2.50 -13.24 -10.32
N VAL A 12 1.79 -14.33 -10.05
CA VAL A 12 2.36 -15.55 -9.44
C VAL A 12 3.00 -16.41 -10.54
N PRO A 13 4.31 -16.74 -10.44
CA PRO A 13 5.00 -17.59 -11.40
C PRO A 13 4.30 -18.94 -11.52
N LEU A 14 4.24 -19.49 -12.74
CA LEU A 14 3.61 -20.78 -13.03
C LEU A 14 4.11 -21.90 -12.10
N THR A 15 5.40 -21.89 -11.78
CA THR A 15 6.03 -22.86 -10.88
C THR A 15 5.53 -22.79 -9.43
N ARG A 16 4.97 -21.65 -9.00
CA ARG A 16 4.42 -21.46 -7.66
C ARG A 16 2.90 -21.58 -7.59
N GLN A 17 2.19 -21.51 -8.72
CA GLN A 17 0.73 -21.59 -8.75
C GLN A 17 0.15 -22.83 -8.05
N PRO A 18 0.72 -24.05 -8.18
CA PRO A 18 0.19 -25.24 -7.50
C PRO A 18 0.20 -25.16 -5.96
N PHE A 19 1.05 -24.30 -5.41
CA PHE A 19 1.22 -24.11 -3.97
C PHE A 19 0.72 -22.74 -3.50
N TRP A 20 0.19 -21.92 -4.41
CA TRP A 20 -0.23 -20.56 -4.10
C TRP A 20 -1.61 -20.58 -3.46
N SER A 21 -1.71 -20.10 -2.22
CA SER A 21 -3.01 -20.01 -1.56
C SER A 21 -3.83 -18.85 -2.12
N PRO A 22 -5.08 -19.10 -2.56
CA PRO A 22 -5.99 -18.01 -2.92
C PRO A 22 -6.37 -17.14 -1.71
N ASP A 23 -6.19 -17.63 -0.48
CA ASP A 23 -6.50 -16.89 0.75
C ASP A 23 -5.61 -15.67 0.96
N ILE A 24 -4.49 -15.55 0.24
CA ILE A 24 -3.58 -14.39 0.35
C ILE A 24 -4.31 -13.10 -0.03
N ALA A 25 -5.11 -13.11 -1.09
CA ALA A 25 -5.87 -11.92 -1.50
C ALA A 25 -6.91 -11.52 -0.43
N LYS A 26 -7.57 -12.52 0.18
CA LYS A 26 -8.50 -12.31 1.29
C LYS A 26 -7.80 -11.73 2.51
N ALA A 27 -6.67 -12.30 2.91
CA ALA A 27 -5.86 -11.81 4.03
C ALA A 27 -5.40 -10.36 3.82
N VAL A 28 -4.97 -9.99 2.61
CA VAL A 28 -4.64 -8.59 2.27
C VAL A 28 -5.85 -7.68 2.49
N SER A 29 -7.04 -8.07 2.02
CA SER A 29 -8.26 -7.28 2.22
C SER A 29 -8.65 -7.15 3.69
N GLU A 30 -8.56 -8.23 4.47
CA GLU A 30 -8.90 -8.24 5.90
C GLU A 30 -7.94 -7.38 6.71
N VAL A 31 -6.63 -7.49 6.46
CA VAL A 31 -5.63 -6.65 7.12
C VAL A 31 -5.80 -5.20 6.72
N ASN A 32 -6.06 -4.89 5.45
CA ASN A 32 -6.32 -3.51 5.02
C ASN A 32 -7.56 -2.93 5.70
N ALA A 33 -8.66 -3.68 5.79
CA ALA A 33 -9.85 -3.25 6.51
C ALA A 33 -9.53 -2.95 7.99
N TYR A 34 -8.73 -3.80 8.64
CA TYR A 34 -8.26 -3.54 10.00
C TYR A 34 -7.38 -2.28 10.08
N LEU A 35 -6.42 -2.10 9.16
CA LEU A 35 -5.57 -0.90 9.12
C LEU A 35 -6.38 0.39 8.97
N TYR A 36 -7.43 0.41 8.14
CA TYR A 36 -8.32 1.58 8.05
C TYR A 36 -9.06 1.85 9.36
N SER A 37 -9.45 0.81 10.09
CA SER A 37 -10.11 0.97 11.39
C SER A 37 -9.23 1.62 12.47
N LEU A 38 -7.90 1.57 12.29
CA LEU A 38 -6.92 2.21 13.18
C LEU A 38 -6.76 3.73 12.93
N LYS A 39 -7.46 4.30 11.93
CA LYS A 39 -7.43 5.75 11.69
C LYS A 39 -7.91 6.50 12.93
N ALA A 40 -7.09 7.42 13.41
CA ALA A 40 -7.35 8.21 14.60
C ALA A 40 -6.69 9.59 14.47
N LYS A 41 -6.92 10.49 15.43
CA LYS A 41 -6.36 11.87 15.40
C LYS A 41 -4.85 11.88 15.10
N ASN A 42 -4.05 11.01 15.72
CA ASN A 42 -2.60 10.94 15.57
C ASN A 42 -2.10 9.78 14.66
N VAL A 43 -3.02 9.13 13.94
CA VAL A 43 -2.73 7.97 13.08
C VAL A 43 -3.29 8.25 11.68
N LEU A 44 -2.38 8.46 10.73
CA LEU A 44 -2.72 8.66 9.32
C LEU A 44 -2.60 7.35 8.56
N ILE A 45 -3.52 7.14 7.60
CA ILE A 45 -3.47 6.01 6.68
C ILE A 45 -3.02 6.52 5.31
N LEU A 46 -1.89 6.01 4.82
CA LEU A 46 -1.46 6.14 3.43
C LEU A 46 -1.96 4.92 2.66
N ASP A 47 -2.91 5.13 1.76
CA ASP A 47 -3.53 4.06 1.02
C ASP A 47 -2.67 3.60 -0.17
N SER A 48 -1.69 2.75 0.10
CA SER A 48 -0.80 2.18 -0.92
C SER A 48 -1.55 1.24 -1.87
N TYR A 49 -2.60 0.56 -1.39
CA TYR A 49 -3.42 -0.33 -2.19
C TYR A 49 -4.08 0.45 -3.32
N SER A 50 -4.84 1.50 -3.00
CA SER A 50 -5.52 2.31 -4.03
C SER A 50 -4.53 3.02 -4.97
N LEU A 51 -3.34 3.36 -4.49
CA LEU A 51 -2.31 4.03 -5.28
C LEU A 51 -1.69 3.11 -6.34
N LEU A 52 -1.41 1.86 -5.97
CA LEU A 52 -0.60 0.94 -6.78
C LEU A 52 -1.42 -0.15 -7.46
N ALA A 53 -2.62 -0.45 -6.97
CA ALA A 53 -3.45 -1.52 -7.49
C ALA A 53 -4.31 -1.10 -8.68
N GLN A 54 -4.65 -2.08 -9.51
CA GLN A 54 -5.74 -2.03 -10.48
C GLN A 54 -6.31 -3.44 -10.58
N ASN A 55 -7.63 -3.57 -10.49
CA ASN A 55 -8.32 -4.87 -10.57
C ASN A 55 -7.78 -5.93 -9.59
N GLY A 56 -7.41 -5.51 -8.37
CA GLY A 56 -6.93 -6.41 -7.32
C GLY A 56 -5.48 -6.89 -7.45
N GLN A 57 -4.72 -6.36 -8.42
CA GLN A 57 -3.30 -6.65 -8.61
C GLN A 57 -2.50 -5.36 -8.71
N VAL A 58 -1.18 -5.43 -8.49
CA VAL A 58 -0.31 -4.27 -8.73
C VAL A 58 -0.36 -3.93 -10.22
N GLN A 59 -0.54 -2.65 -10.55
CA GLN A 59 -0.48 -2.17 -11.92
C GLN A 59 0.83 -2.60 -12.57
N SER A 60 0.78 -3.13 -13.79
CA SER A 60 1.96 -3.70 -14.48
C SER A 60 3.18 -2.77 -14.53
N LYS A 61 2.96 -1.46 -14.63
CA LYS A 61 4.02 -0.43 -14.63
C LYS A 61 4.79 -0.32 -13.31
N TYR A 62 4.26 -0.85 -12.21
CA TYR A 62 4.86 -0.83 -10.87
C TYR A 62 5.39 -2.21 -10.42
N VAL A 63 5.19 -3.29 -11.18
CA VAL A 63 5.63 -4.64 -10.80
C VAL A 63 7.15 -4.80 -10.98
N TYR A 64 7.81 -5.44 -10.02
CA TYR A 64 9.16 -6.02 -10.18
C TYR A 64 9.08 -7.55 -10.22
N ASP A 65 8.47 -8.14 -9.20
CA ASP A 65 8.16 -9.57 -9.14
C ASP A 65 6.82 -9.80 -8.41
N THR A 66 6.54 -11.03 -7.97
CA THR A 66 5.30 -11.38 -7.27
C THR A 66 5.07 -10.56 -6.00
N LEU A 67 6.12 -10.23 -5.24
CA LEU A 67 6.01 -9.61 -3.92
C LEU A 67 6.57 -8.19 -3.88
N HIS A 68 7.37 -7.79 -4.86
CA HIS A 68 8.03 -6.49 -4.89
C HIS A 68 7.56 -5.61 -6.04
N ILE A 69 7.49 -4.32 -5.76
CA ILE A 69 7.32 -3.26 -6.76
C ILE A 69 8.68 -2.75 -7.25
N ASN A 70 8.68 -2.16 -8.44
CA ASN A 70 9.87 -1.56 -9.04
C ASN A 70 10.08 -0.10 -8.59
N GLU A 71 11.15 0.51 -9.09
CA GLU A 71 11.51 1.90 -8.77
C GLU A 71 10.39 2.92 -9.06
N ARG A 72 9.57 2.70 -10.08
CA ARG A 72 8.43 3.58 -10.39
C ARG A 72 7.35 3.48 -9.31
N GLY A 73 7.10 2.27 -8.79
CA GLY A 73 6.18 2.06 -7.68
C GLY A 73 6.66 2.76 -6.40
N TYR A 74 7.95 2.61 -6.08
CA TYR A 74 8.55 3.32 -4.95
C TYR A 74 8.52 4.84 -5.15
N LYS A 75 8.72 5.34 -6.37
CA LYS A 75 8.62 6.77 -6.67
C LYS A 75 7.20 7.29 -6.40
N GLU A 76 6.18 6.57 -6.82
CA GLU A 76 4.77 6.92 -6.55
C GLU A 76 4.48 6.96 -5.04
N LEU A 77 4.88 5.92 -4.29
CA LEU A 77 4.73 5.88 -2.84
C LEU A 77 5.45 7.04 -2.13
N ASN A 78 6.69 7.32 -2.53
CA ASN A 78 7.50 8.38 -1.94
C ASN A 78 6.89 9.77 -2.21
N GLN A 79 6.35 9.98 -3.42
CA GLN A 79 5.64 11.21 -3.75
C GLN A 79 4.42 11.41 -2.84
N GLU A 80 3.60 10.37 -2.65
CA GLU A 80 2.41 10.47 -1.80
C GLU A 80 2.77 10.63 -0.32
N LEU A 81 3.76 9.88 0.17
CA LEU A 81 4.27 10.01 1.54
C LEU A 81 4.79 11.44 1.80
N THR A 82 5.49 12.03 0.84
CA THR A 82 6.01 13.41 0.96
C THR A 82 4.87 14.42 1.11
N LYS A 83 3.77 14.26 0.37
CA LYS A 83 2.57 15.12 0.51
C LYS A 83 1.93 14.97 1.89
N VAL A 84 1.78 13.73 2.37
CA VAL A 84 1.22 13.42 3.69
C VAL A 84 2.06 14.07 4.78
N LEU A 85 3.38 13.88 4.76
CA LEU A 85 4.31 14.47 5.73
C LEU A 85 4.26 16.01 5.70
N SER A 86 4.28 16.60 4.51
CA SER A 86 4.26 18.06 4.35
C SER A 86 2.96 18.69 4.85
N THR A 87 1.82 18.03 4.63
CA THR A 87 0.50 18.49 5.10
C THR A 87 0.39 18.35 6.61
N TRP A 88 0.75 17.17 7.13
CA TRP A 88 0.67 16.88 8.55
C TRP A 88 1.56 17.78 9.39
N LEU A 89 2.78 18.07 8.94
CA LEU A 89 3.66 19.03 9.61
C LEU A 89 3.04 20.43 9.65
N LYS A 90 2.44 20.90 8.55
CA LYS A 90 1.79 22.22 8.52
C LYS A 90 0.60 22.32 9.47
N GLU A 91 -0.15 21.24 9.65
CA GLU A 91 -1.33 21.21 10.54
C GLU A 91 -0.93 21.06 12.01
N TYR A 92 0.05 20.22 12.32
CA TYR A 92 0.46 19.96 13.71
C TYR A 92 1.36 21.04 14.32
N TRP A 93 2.12 21.77 13.49
CA TRP A 93 3.06 22.81 13.95
C TRP A 93 2.55 24.22 13.69
N ARG A 94 1.29 24.41 13.29
CA ARG A 94 0.68 25.75 13.17
C ARG A 94 0.31 26.38 14.51
N ASP A 95 0.18 25.57 15.54
CA ASP A 95 -0.31 25.96 16.87
C ASP A 95 0.81 25.99 17.93
N TYR A 96 2.08 25.92 17.49
CA TYR A 96 3.29 26.07 18.32
C TYR A 96 4.15 27.23 17.84
#